data_AF-A0A378A4K4-F1
#
_entry.id   AF-A0A378A4K4-F1
#
_cell.length_a   1.000
_cell.length_b   1.000
_cell.length_c   1.000
_cell.angle_alpha   90.00
_cell.angle_beta   90.00
_cell.angle_gamma   90.00
#
_symmetry.space_group_name_H-M   'P 1'
#
loop_
_entity.id
_entity.type
_entity.pdbx_description
1 polymer ?
#
loop_
_entity_poly.entity_id
_entity_poly.type
_entity_poly.pdbx_seq_one_letter_code
_entity_poly.pdbx_strand_id
1 'polypeptide(L)'
;MLEWNPQVIFVQDRYPQVVKQIENDPQWQAIDAVKHHRVWLMPEYAKAWGYPMPEALALGELWMAKKLYPARYQSIDVDSKARDYYQRFYRVAWTPDAR
;
A
#
# COMPACT_ATOMS: atom_id res chain seq x y z
N MET A 1 -13.74 -10.52 10.25
CA MET A 1 -12.36 -10.00 10.48
C MET A 1 -11.70 -10.59 11.72
N LEU A 2 -12.37 -10.66 12.88
CA LEU A 2 -11.78 -11.28 14.08
C LEU A 2 -11.36 -12.74 13.88
N GLU A 3 -12.18 -13.56 13.22
CA GLU A 3 -11.85 -14.96 12.93
C GLU A 3 -10.64 -15.11 11.98
N TRP A 4 -10.47 -14.18 11.04
CA TRP A 4 -9.31 -14.17 10.14
C TRP A 4 -8.04 -13.63 10.81
N ASN A 5 -8.20 -12.70 11.76
CA ASN A 5 -7.14 -11.99 12.48
C ASN A 5 -5.92 -11.63 11.61
N PRO A 6 -6.09 -10.74 10.60
CA PRO A 6 -5.00 -10.43 9.68
C PRO A 6 -3.81 -9.78 10.39
N GLN A 7 -2.61 -10.12 9.93
CA GLN A 7 -1.37 -9.49 10.40
C GLN A 7 -1.15 -8.10 9.78
N VAL A 8 -1.64 -7.88 8.56
CA VAL A 8 -1.54 -6.60 7.82
C VAL A 8 -2.87 -6.31 7.14
N ILE A 9 -3.28 -5.05 7.14
CA ILE A 9 -4.42 -4.55 6.37
C ILE A 9 -3.91 -3.48 5.41
N PHE A 10 -4.21 -3.64 4.13
CA PHE A 10 -3.97 -2.62 3.11
C PHE A 10 -5.27 -1.89 2.78
N VAL A 11 -5.21 -0.57 2.70
CA VAL A 11 -6.31 0.30 2.29
C VAL A 11 -5.96 0.90 0.93
N GLN A 12 -6.89 0.82 -0.02
CA GLN A 12 -6.70 1.42 -1.34
C GLN A 12 -6.58 2.95 -1.23
N ASP A 13 -5.64 3.53 -1.96
CA ASP A 13 -5.33 4.96 -1.98
C ASP A 13 -6.57 5.87 -2.11
N ARG A 14 -7.52 5.48 -2.97
CA ARG A 14 -8.79 6.22 -3.20
C ARG A 14 -9.74 6.30 -2.01
N TYR A 15 -9.45 5.62 -0.89
CA TYR A 15 -10.27 5.61 0.33
C TYR A 15 -9.43 5.89 1.59
N PRO A 16 -8.68 7.02 1.65
CA PRO A 16 -7.71 7.27 2.72
C PRO A 16 -8.34 7.36 4.12
N GLN A 17 -9.60 7.79 4.20
CA GLN A 17 -10.37 7.87 5.45
C GLN A 17 -10.54 6.51 6.14
N VAL A 18 -10.48 5.40 5.39
CA VAL A 18 -10.73 4.06 5.92
C VAL A 18 -9.63 3.63 6.89
N VAL A 19 -8.39 4.12 6.73
CA VAL A 19 -7.31 3.87 7.69
C VAL A 19 -7.73 4.34 9.08
N LYS A 20 -8.13 5.62 9.19
CA LYS A 20 -8.58 6.20 10.47
C LYS A 20 -9.86 5.56 10.99
N GLN A 21 -10.77 5.13 10.12
CA GLN A 21 -11.98 4.43 10.55
C GLN A 21 -11.61 3.10 11.22
N ILE A 22 -10.72 2.30 10.61
CA ILE A 22 -10.25 1.04 11.18
C ILE A 22 -9.47 1.26 12.48
N GLU A 23 -8.57 2.24 12.51
CA GLU A 23 -7.71 2.48 13.67
C GLU A 23 -8.49 3.00 14.89
N ASN A 24 -9.58 3.73 14.69
CA ASN A 24 -10.37 4.31 15.79
C ASN A 24 -11.61 3.49 16.18
N ASP A 25 -12.00 2.49 15.38
CA ASP A 25 -13.16 1.66 15.67
C ASP A 25 -12.84 0.65 16.80
N PRO A 26 -13.58 0.68 17.93
CA PRO A 26 -13.39 -0.27 19.03
C PRO A 26 -13.51 -1.74 18.62
N GLN A 27 -14.29 -2.05 17.59
CA GLN A 27 -14.49 -3.43 17.12
C GLN A 27 -13.24 -4.01 16.45
N TRP A 28 -12.33 -3.16 15.98
CA TRP A 28 -11.12 -3.57 15.26
C TRP A 28 -9.91 -3.72 16.18
N GLN A 29 -9.97 -3.22 17.42
CA GLN A 29 -8.81 -3.14 18.33
C GLN A 29 -8.22 -4.51 18.72
N ALA A 30 -9.00 -5.59 18.63
CA ALA A 30 -8.50 -6.93 18.91
C ALA A 30 -7.68 -7.54 17.75
N ILE A 31 -7.74 -6.97 16.55
CA ILE A 31 -7.09 -7.49 15.34
C ILE A 31 -5.58 -7.19 15.38
N ASP A 32 -4.75 -8.18 15.06
CA ASP A 32 -3.27 -8.08 15.06
C ASP A 32 -2.76 -6.91 14.23
N ALA A 33 -3.26 -6.71 13.01
CA ALA A 33 -2.89 -5.58 12.18
C ALA A 33 -3.10 -4.23 12.89
N VAL A 34 -4.16 -4.07 13.68
CA VAL A 34 -4.50 -2.82 14.37
C VAL A 34 -3.62 -2.62 15.59
N LYS A 35 -3.49 -3.66 16.44
CA LYS A 35 -2.61 -3.66 17.63
C LYS A 35 -1.15 -3.32 17.29
N HIS A 36 -0.70 -3.72 16.11
CA HIS A 36 0.68 -3.51 15.66
C HIS A 36 0.84 -2.34 14.68
N HIS A 37 -0.18 -1.50 14.50
CA HIS A 37 -0.13 -0.35 13.58
C HIS A 37 0.28 -0.74 12.14
N ARG A 38 -0.26 -1.87 11.67
CA ARG A 38 -0.09 -2.43 10.32
C ARG A 38 -1.36 -2.29 9.48
N VAL A 39 -2.02 -1.14 9.60
CA VAL A 39 -3.10 -0.68 8.73
C VAL A 39 -2.50 0.39 7.83
N TRP A 40 -2.26 0.07 6.55
CA TRP A 40 -1.45 0.91 5.67
C TRP A 40 -2.25 1.38 4.46
N LEU A 41 -2.19 2.68 4.19
CA LEU A 41 -2.62 3.24 2.92
C LEU A 41 -1.62 2.83 1.84
N MET A 42 -2.14 2.27 0.75
CA MET A 42 -1.35 1.92 -0.43
C MET A 42 -1.06 3.20 -1.24
N PRO A 43 0.10 3.32 -1.91
CA PRO A 43 0.35 4.38 -2.87
C PRO A 43 -0.65 4.34 -4.04
N GLU A 44 -0.83 5.49 -4.70
CA GLU A 44 -1.71 5.64 -5.87
C GLU A 44 -1.49 4.59 -6.97
N TYR A 45 -0.24 4.22 -7.25
CA TYR A 45 0.10 3.21 -8.26
C TYR A 45 -0.15 1.76 -7.79
N ALA A 46 -0.29 1.51 -6.49
CA ALA A 46 -0.43 0.17 -5.93
C ALA A 46 -1.92 -0.24 -5.88
N LYS A 47 -2.56 -0.25 -7.04
CA LYS A 47 -4.00 -0.47 -7.19
C LYS A 47 -4.36 -1.96 -7.03
N ALA A 48 -4.54 -2.42 -5.79
CA ALA A 48 -5.08 -3.75 -5.47
C ALA A 48 -6.60 -3.82 -5.76
N TRP A 49 -6.97 -3.60 -7.01
CA TRP A 49 -8.35 -3.64 -7.50
C TRP A 49 -8.71 -5.05 -7.95
N GLY A 50 -10.00 -5.30 -8.18
CA GLY A 50 -10.46 -6.55 -8.77
C GLY A 50 -10.03 -6.75 -10.24
N TYR A 51 -9.48 -5.72 -10.88
CA TYR A 51 -8.96 -5.74 -12.24
C TYR A 51 -7.49 -5.33 -12.24
N PRO A 52 -6.64 -5.98 -13.04
CA PRO A 52 -5.22 -5.64 -13.13
C PRO A 52 -5.03 -4.30 -13.85
N MET A 53 -4.20 -3.43 -13.27
CA MET A 53 -3.73 -2.19 -13.87
C MET A 53 -2.21 -2.31 -14.10
N PRO A 54 -1.66 -1.79 -15.21
CA PRO A 54 -0.25 -2.02 -15.57
C PRO A 54 0.72 -1.48 -14.51
N GLU A 55 0.41 -0.35 -13.87
CA GLU A 55 1.21 0.21 -12.77
C GLU A 55 1.10 -0.62 -11.48
N ALA A 56 -0.02 -1.31 -11.26
CA ALA A 56 -0.19 -2.16 -10.08
C ALA A 56 0.73 -3.39 -10.14
N LEU A 57 0.92 -3.96 -11.34
CA LEU A 57 1.87 -5.05 -11.56
C LEU A 57 3.31 -4.53 -11.55
N ALA A 58 3.59 -3.43 -12.26
CA ALA A 58 4.96 -2.92 -12.42
C ALA A 58 5.56 -2.34 -11.11
N LEU A 59 4.72 -1.70 -10.29
CA LEU A 59 5.14 -0.95 -9.10
C LEU A 59 4.43 -1.42 -7.83
N GLY A 60 3.12 -1.69 -7.91
CA GLY A 60 2.30 -2.03 -6.74
C GLY A 60 2.75 -3.30 -6.02
N GLU A 61 2.96 -4.39 -6.77
CA GLU A 61 3.48 -5.64 -6.23
C GLU A 61 4.88 -5.46 -5.62
N LEU A 62 5.73 -4.68 -6.28
CA LEU A 62 7.08 -4.40 -5.81
C LEU A 62 7.09 -3.58 -4.51
N TRP A 63 6.22 -2.56 -4.41
CA TRP A 63 6.02 -1.78 -3.19
C TRP A 63 5.56 -2.68 -2.05
N MET A 64 4.57 -3.54 -2.30
CA MET A 64 4.03 -4.44 -1.30
C MET A 64 5.08 -5.45 -0.82
N ALA A 65 5.85 -6.04 -1.75
CA ALA A 65 6.92 -6.97 -1.43
C ALA A 65 8.02 -6.30 -0.60
N LYS A 66 8.41 -5.06 -0.93
CA LYS A 66 9.37 -4.28 -0.12
C LYS A 66 8.82 -3.92 1.25
N LYS A 67 7.53 -3.57 1.35
CA LYS A 67 6.87 -3.22 2.62
C LYS A 67 6.79 -4.42 3.57
N LEU A 68 6.50 -5.61 3.04
CA LEU A 68 6.37 -6.85 3.81
C LEU A 68 7.72 -7.53 4.11
N TYR A 69 8.68 -7.45 3.18
CA TYR A 69 9.97 -8.15 3.26
C TYR A 69 11.15 -7.19 3.01
N PRO A 70 11.32 -6.12 3.80
CA PRO A 70 12.29 -5.07 3.51
C PRO A 70 13.72 -5.61 3.38
N ALA A 71 14.09 -6.61 4.19
CA ALA A 71 15.40 -7.26 4.15
C ALA A 71 15.72 -7.94 2.81
N ARG A 72 14.72 -8.43 2.08
CA ARG A 72 14.89 -9.06 0.75
C ARG A 72 14.91 -8.06 -0.40
N TYR A 73 14.35 -6.86 -0.18
CA TYR A 73 14.17 -5.82 -1.19
C TYR A 73 14.95 -4.53 -0.84
N GLN A 74 16.06 -4.66 -0.11
CA GLN A 74 16.85 -3.50 0.35
C GLN A 74 17.42 -2.70 -0.82
N SER A 75 17.91 -3.39 -1.86
CA SER A 75 18.49 -2.79 -3.07
C SER A 75 17.48 -2.22 -4.06
N ILE A 76 16.18 -2.43 -3.82
CA ILE A 76 15.13 -1.96 -4.72
C ILE A 76 14.68 -0.57 -4.29
N ASP A 77 14.95 0.42 -5.13
CA ASP A 77 14.37 1.76 -5.05
C ASP A 77 13.05 1.79 -5.83
N VAL A 78 11.93 1.69 -5.10
CA VAL A 78 10.58 1.73 -5.69
C VAL A 78 10.21 3.15 -6.11
N ASP A 79 10.71 4.16 -5.41
CA ASP A 79 10.41 5.57 -5.69
C ASP A 79 11.07 6.02 -7.00
N SER A 80 12.31 5.58 -7.27
CA SER A 80 12.94 5.80 -8.58
C SER A 80 12.16 5.12 -9.70
N LYS A 81 11.71 3.87 -9.49
CA LYS A 81 10.91 3.16 -10.49
C LYS A 81 9.57 3.85 -10.75
N ALA A 82 8.92 4.37 -9.71
CA ALA A 82 7.69 5.14 -9.83
C ALA A 82 7.94 6.43 -10.64
N ARG A 83 8.99 7.19 -10.33
CA ARG A 83 9.38 8.39 -11.11
C ARG A 83 9.56 8.07 -12.60
N ASP A 84 10.31 7.02 -12.92
CA ASP A 84 10.56 6.61 -14.30
C ASP A 84 9.26 6.19 -15.03
N TYR A 85 8.42 5.42 -14.34
CA TYR A 85 7.13 4.96 -14.89
C TYR A 85 6.18 6.13 -15.17
N TYR A 86 6.03 7.05 -14.21
CA TYR A 86 5.14 8.19 -14.35
C TYR A 86 5.60 9.16 -15.43
N GLN A 87 6.90 9.43 -15.51
CA GLN A 87 7.44 10.24 -16.59
C GLN A 87 7.18 9.60 -17.96
N ARG A 88 7.33 8.27 -18.08
CA ARG A 88 7.17 7.55 -19.35
C ARG A 88 5.71 7.44 -19.80
N PHE A 89 4.81 7.04 -18.91
CA PHE A 89 3.44 6.68 -19.30
C PHE A 89 2.43 7.81 -19.05
N TYR A 90 2.60 8.57 -17.98
CA TYR A 90 1.70 9.67 -17.61
C TYR A 90 2.22 11.05 -18.01
N ARG A 91 3.51 11.18 -18.37
CA ARG A 91 4.17 12.43 -18.78
C ARG A 91 4.13 13.52 -17.70
N VAL A 92 4.16 13.09 -16.44
CA VAL A 92 4.16 13.97 -15.26
C VAL A 92 5.25 13.55 -14.29
N ALA A 93 5.71 14.50 -13.47
CA ALA A 93 6.55 14.19 -12.33
C ALA A 93 5.71 13.50 -11.25
N TRP A 94 6.20 12.39 -10.71
CA TRP A 94 5.57 11.70 -9.59
C TRP A 94 5.97 12.33 -8.26
N THR A 95 4.98 12.51 -7.38
CA THR A 95 5.17 12.89 -5.98
C THR A 95 4.57 11.82 -5.06
N PRO A 96 5.22 11.47 -3.94
CA PRO A 96 4.61 10.56 -2.97
C PRO A 96 3.45 11.25 -2.24
N ASP A 97 2.24 10.77 -2.45
CA ASP A 97 1.04 11.27 -1.75
C ASP A 97 0.79 10.58 -0.41
N ALA A 98 1.24 9.33 -0.27
CA ALA A 98 1.14 8.55 0.96
C ALA A 98 2.31 8.89 1.91
N ARG A 99 2.05 9.76 2.90
CA ARG A 99 2.90 9.97 4.08
C ARG A 99 2.31 9.30 5.31
#